data_AF-A0A6N2CWT8-F1
#
_entry.id   AF-A0A6N2CWT8-F1
#
_cell.length_a   1.000
_cell.length_b   1.000
_cell.length_c   1.000
_cell.angle_alpha   90.00
_cell.angle_beta   90.00
_cell.angle_gamma   90.00
#
_symmetry.space_group_name_H-M   'P 1'
#
loop_
_entity.id
_entity.type
_entity.pdbx_description
1 polymer ?
#
loop_
_entity_poly.entity_id
_entity_poly.type
_entity_poly.pdbx_seq_one_letter_code
_entity_poly.pdbx_strand_id
1 'polypeptide(L)'
;MDNRNLMKPAFPVIPIYLMVVGSILLYSIYYFGMYDQLLKDGGDAWGYYIYLPSTLIHQDITTLDSIASIREQISPHTISKDNNNLGFDEVNIAENGNPVIKYTSGVGLMMSPFFLISHFLSLITGKEANGFTNIYWIGHYMGLVFWVLLGIFLLIRLLRRYFDLSTALVTSTAILLATNLFYFSVYNPMAHAPLFSLYCILIYFSDQFYKKPAYLPAILIGASAGLITMIRPV
;
A
#
# COMPACT_ATOMS: atom_id res chain seq x y z
N MET A 1 36.95 -10.25 -13.13
CA MET A 1 35.61 -10.45 -13.70
C MET A 1 35.20 -9.14 -14.38
N ASP A 2 34.92 -9.20 -15.68
CA ASP A 2 34.69 -8.01 -16.51
C ASP A 2 33.31 -7.40 -16.21
N ASN A 3 33.30 -6.25 -15.51
CA ASN A 3 32.09 -5.51 -15.09
C ASN A 3 31.24 -4.98 -16.26
N ARG A 4 31.70 -5.12 -17.52
CA ARG A 4 30.97 -4.63 -18.69
C ARG A 4 29.71 -5.43 -19.03
N ASN A 5 29.59 -6.69 -18.58
CA ASN A 5 28.39 -7.51 -18.82
C ASN A 5 27.22 -7.19 -17.87
N LEU A 6 27.45 -6.52 -16.74
CA LEU A 6 26.41 -6.16 -15.77
C LEU A 6 25.53 -4.97 -16.20
N MET A 7 25.95 -4.22 -17.23
CA MET A 7 25.25 -3.01 -17.72
C MET A 7 24.70 -3.13 -19.14
N LYS A 8 24.59 -4.34 -19.72
CA LYS A 8 23.78 -4.50 -20.94
C LYS A 8 22.32 -4.16 -20.63
N PRO A 9 21.61 -3.44 -21.51
CA PRO A 9 20.21 -3.10 -21.28
C PRO A 9 19.41 -4.39 -21.16
N ALA A 10 18.92 -4.68 -19.94
CA ALA A 10 18.02 -5.80 -19.67
C ALA A 10 16.60 -5.53 -20.22
N PHE A 11 16.51 -4.75 -21.29
CA PHE A 11 15.30 -4.44 -22.02
C PHE A 11 15.18 -5.47 -23.15
N PRO A 12 14.05 -6.21 -23.25
CA PRO A 12 12.77 -6.01 -22.57
C PRO A 12 12.53 -6.90 -21.32
N VAL A 13 13.54 -7.63 -20.83
CA VAL A 13 13.37 -8.66 -19.77
C VAL A 13 12.76 -8.10 -18.47
N ILE A 14 13.25 -6.97 -17.96
CA ILE A 14 12.73 -6.40 -16.69
C ILE A 14 11.25 -5.98 -16.81
N PRO A 15 10.84 -5.19 -17.85
CA PRO A 15 9.43 -4.88 -18.06
C PRO A 15 8.53 -6.11 -18.19
N ILE A 16 8.96 -7.13 -18.94
CA ILE A 16 8.21 -8.38 -19.10
C ILE A 16 8.05 -9.08 -17.76
N TYR A 17 9.13 -9.20 -16.99
CA TYR A 17 9.10 -9.79 -15.66
C TYR A 17 8.11 -9.06 -14.73
N LEU A 18 8.15 -7.72 -14.69
CA LEU A 18 7.22 -6.93 -13.88
C LEU A 18 5.77 -7.10 -14.33
N MET A 19 5.52 -7.17 -15.63
CA MET A 19 4.19 -7.43 -16.18
C MET A 19 3.67 -8.82 -15.77
N VAL A 20 4.53 -9.85 -15.81
CA VAL A 20 4.17 -11.20 -15.35
C VAL A 20 3.85 -11.19 -13.86
N VAL A 21 4.71 -10.60 -13.03
CA VAL A 21 4.48 -10.48 -11.58
C VAL A 21 3.18 -9.72 -11.28
N GLY A 22 2.96 -8.59 -11.95
CA GLY A 22 1.74 -7.79 -11.79
C GLY A 22 0.49 -8.59 -12.18
N SER A 23 0.56 -9.34 -13.29
CA SER A 23 -0.54 -10.19 -13.75
C SER A 23 -0.83 -11.31 -12.75
N ILE A 24 0.19 -11.94 -12.16
CA ILE A 24 0.02 -12.96 -11.12
C ILE A 24 -0.65 -12.37 -9.88
N LEU A 25 -0.22 -11.20 -9.41
CA LEU A 25 -0.82 -10.53 -8.26
C LEU A 25 -2.30 -10.18 -8.52
N LEU A 26 -2.60 -9.56 -9.66
CA LEU A 26 -3.97 -9.20 -10.04
C LEU A 26 -4.86 -10.43 -10.21
N TYR A 27 -4.34 -11.47 -10.87
CA TYR A 27 -5.07 -12.74 -11.00
C TYR A 27 -5.32 -13.38 -9.63
N SER A 28 -4.36 -13.34 -8.71
CA SER A 28 -4.53 -13.90 -7.37
C SER A 28 -5.58 -13.12 -6.57
N ILE A 29 -5.57 -11.79 -6.62
CA ILE A 29 -6.59 -10.93 -5.99
C ILE A 29 -7.99 -11.27 -6.53
N TYR A 30 -8.10 -11.45 -7.86
CA TYR A 30 -9.34 -11.86 -8.51
C TYR A 30 -9.78 -13.27 -8.09
N TYR A 31 -8.87 -14.24 -8.18
CA TYR A 31 -9.13 -15.66 -7.90
C TYR A 31 -9.59 -15.89 -6.46
N PHE A 32 -9.01 -15.17 -5.50
CA PHE A 32 -9.42 -15.24 -4.09
C PHE A 32 -10.59 -14.33 -3.73
N GLY A 33 -11.16 -13.57 -4.69
CA GLY A 33 -12.31 -12.69 -4.44
C GLY A 33 -12.00 -11.49 -3.55
N MET A 34 -10.72 -11.17 -3.35
CA MET A 34 -10.26 -10.18 -2.38
C MET A 34 -10.67 -8.75 -2.74
N TYR A 35 -10.92 -8.48 -4.02
CA TYR A 35 -11.39 -7.19 -4.54
C TYR A 35 -12.75 -6.74 -3.97
N ASP A 36 -13.52 -7.65 -3.39
CA ASP A 36 -14.86 -7.40 -2.85
C ASP A 36 -14.95 -7.55 -1.33
N GLN A 37 -13.85 -7.92 -0.64
CA GLN A 37 -13.87 -8.30 0.78
C GLN A 37 -13.01 -7.42 1.68
N LEU A 38 -11.93 -6.83 1.14
CA LEU A 38 -10.88 -6.19 1.95
C LEU A 38 -11.39 -5.20 3.00
N LEU A 39 -12.32 -4.35 2.59
CA LEU A 39 -12.85 -3.28 3.40
C LEU A 39 -14.23 -3.64 3.97
N LYS A 40 -14.75 -4.86 3.73
CA LYS A 40 -16.00 -5.28 4.36
C LYS A 40 -15.75 -5.74 5.79
N ASP A 41 -14.76 -6.58 6.03
CA ASP A 41 -14.65 -7.28 7.32
C ASP A 41 -13.82 -6.55 8.39
N GLY A 42 -13.40 -5.31 8.14
CA GLY A 42 -12.59 -4.52 9.06
C GLY A 42 -11.11 -4.92 9.07
N GLY A 43 -10.48 -4.87 10.23
CA GLY A 43 -9.07 -5.16 10.46
C GLY A 43 -8.12 -4.02 10.10
N ASP A 44 -6.83 -4.34 10.09
CA ASP A 44 -5.74 -3.37 9.85
C ASP A 44 -5.93 -2.58 8.56
N ALA A 45 -6.29 -3.26 7.46
CA ALA A 45 -6.54 -2.63 6.16
C ALA A 45 -7.56 -1.50 6.26
N TRP A 46 -8.67 -1.76 6.95
CA TRP A 46 -9.72 -0.78 7.19
C TRP A 46 -9.22 0.38 8.04
N GLY A 47 -8.54 0.10 9.15
CA GLY A 47 -8.02 1.14 10.03
C GLY A 47 -7.04 2.09 9.34
N TYR A 48 -6.17 1.58 8.47
CA TYR A 48 -5.31 2.42 7.63
C TYR A 48 -6.09 3.22 6.58
N TYR A 49 -7.17 2.64 6.07
CA TYR A 49 -7.96 3.18 4.96
C TYR A 49 -8.84 4.35 5.38
N ILE A 50 -9.52 4.27 6.53
CA ILE A 50 -10.58 5.21 6.93
C ILE A 50 -10.13 6.66 7.09
N TYR A 51 -8.83 6.91 7.24
CA TYR A 51 -8.26 8.27 7.14
C TYR A 51 -8.65 8.99 5.85
N LEU A 52 -8.70 8.27 4.73
CA LEU A 52 -8.95 8.87 3.42
C LEU A 52 -10.39 9.38 3.26
N PRO A 53 -11.44 8.54 3.41
CA PRO A 53 -12.82 9.03 3.31
C PRO A 53 -13.18 10.02 4.42
N SER A 54 -12.70 9.86 5.65
CA SER A 54 -13.05 10.77 6.75
C SER A 54 -12.42 12.16 6.59
N THR A 55 -11.28 12.28 5.91
CA THR A 55 -10.63 13.58 5.67
C THR A 55 -11.03 14.21 4.34
N LEU A 56 -11.16 13.41 3.27
CA LEU A 56 -11.34 13.92 1.91
C LEU A 56 -12.80 14.00 1.46
N ILE A 57 -13.70 13.21 2.07
CA ILE A 57 -15.10 13.12 1.66
C ILE A 57 -16.01 13.66 2.78
N HIS A 58 -15.98 13.01 3.95
CA HIS A 58 -16.95 13.26 5.02
C HIS A 58 -16.56 14.39 5.97
N GLN A 59 -15.28 14.75 6.02
CA GLN A 59 -14.72 15.83 6.85
C GLN A 59 -15.00 15.66 8.36
N ASP A 60 -15.11 14.41 8.82
CA ASP A 60 -15.50 14.03 10.18
C ASP A 60 -14.43 13.19 10.88
N ILE A 61 -13.15 13.35 10.53
CA ILE A 61 -12.02 12.60 11.11
C ILE A 61 -11.98 12.62 12.66
N THR A 62 -12.56 13.64 13.30
CA THR A 62 -12.61 13.76 14.76
C THR A 62 -13.77 13.03 15.42
N THR A 63 -14.81 12.61 14.67
CA THR A 63 -16.00 11.91 15.22
C THR A 63 -16.28 10.57 14.55
N LEU A 64 -15.89 10.40 13.29
CA LEU A 64 -16.05 9.18 12.48
C LEU A 64 -17.50 8.70 12.35
N ASP A 65 -18.48 9.57 12.56
CA ASP A 65 -19.92 9.21 12.54
C ASP A 65 -20.37 8.71 11.16
N SER A 66 -19.85 9.29 10.09
CA SER A 66 -20.18 8.88 8.71
C SER A 66 -19.56 7.52 8.41
N ILE A 67 -18.32 7.30 8.83
CA ILE A 67 -17.63 6.00 8.71
C ILE A 67 -18.40 4.93 9.48
N ALA A 68 -18.91 5.27 10.67
CA ALA A 68 -19.70 4.39 11.48
C ALA A 68 -21.00 3.96 10.82
N SER A 69 -21.74 4.95 10.33
CA SER A 69 -23.01 4.73 9.64
C SER A 69 -22.82 3.86 8.39
N ILE A 70 -21.73 4.08 7.64
CA ILE A 70 -21.43 3.27 6.45
C ILE A 70 -21.06 1.85 6.85
N ARG A 71 -20.22 1.64 7.87
CA ARG A 71 -19.85 0.29 8.34
C ARG A 71 -21.05 -0.51 8.79
N GLU A 72 -22.01 0.14 9.47
CA GLU A 72 -23.26 -0.51 9.91
C GLU A 72 -24.11 -0.98 8.73
N GLN A 73 -24.07 -0.26 7.61
CA GLN A 73 -24.76 -0.65 6.38
C GLN A 73 -24.05 -1.78 5.61
N ILE A 74 -22.72 -1.73 5.49
CA ILE A 74 -21.97 -2.68 4.66
C ILE A 74 -21.64 -3.98 5.38
N SER A 75 -21.42 -3.93 6.70
CA SER A 75 -20.89 -5.04 7.51
C SER A 75 -21.33 -4.96 8.98
N PRO A 76 -22.64 -5.04 9.26
CA PRO A 76 -23.17 -4.90 10.61
C PRO A 76 -22.63 -5.96 11.59
N HIS A 77 -22.24 -7.13 11.10
CA HIS A 77 -21.65 -8.21 11.91
C HIS A 77 -20.27 -7.87 12.49
N THR A 78 -19.60 -6.84 11.97
CA THR A 78 -18.29 -6.39 12.45
C THR A 78 -18.38 -5.34 13.56
N ILE A 79 -19.59 -4.94 13.95
CA ILE A 79 -19.83 -3.90 14.94
C ILE A 79 -20.12 -4.53 16.30
N SER A 80 -19.28 -4.20 17.29
CA SER A 80 -19.53 -4.56 18.69
C SER A 80 -19.45 -3.33 19.58
N LYS A 81 -20.63 -2.82 20.00
CA LYS A 81 -20.74 -1.64 20.87
C LYS A 81 -20.39 -1.93 22.34
N ASP A 82 -19.99 -3.16 22.65
CA ASP A 82 -19.57 -3.57 23.99
C ASP A 82 -18.25 -2.92 24.39
N ASN A 83 -17.36 -2.64 23.41
CA ASN A 83 -16.02 -2.11 23.65
C ASN A 83 -15.93 -0.57 23.49
N ASN A 84 -16.68 0.00 22.55
CA ASN A 84 -16.79 1.45 22.38
C ASN A 84 -18.12 1.84 21.70
N ASN A 85 -18.52 3.10 21.85
CA ASN A 85 -19.78 3.64 21.33
C ASN A 85 -19.92 3.58 19.79
N LEU A 86 -18.82 3.55 19.05
CA LEU A 86 -18.80 3.39 17.59
C LEU A 86 -18.88 1.92 17.16
N GLY A 87 -18.43 1.01 18.00
CA GLY A 87 -18.36 -0.43 17.82
C GLY A 87 -17.24 -0.93 16.91
N PHE A 88 -16.10 -0.21 16.81
CA PHE A 88 -14.95 -0.61 15.97
C PHE A 88 -13.76 -1.05 16.81
N ASP A 89 -13.18 -2.22 16.52
CA ASP A 89 -11.95 -2.66 17.18
C ASP A 89 -10.70 -1.86 16.71
N GLU A 90 -10.81 -1.15 15.58
CA GLU A 90 -9.75 -0.33 14.98
C GLU A 90 -9.71 1.10 15.55
N VAL A 91 -10.66 1.46 16.41
CA VAL A 91 -10.81 2.80 16.98
C VAL A 91 -10.88 2.70 18.50
N ASN A 92 -10.09 3.51 19.19
CA ASN A 92 -10.17 3.68 20.63
C ASN A 92 -10.83 5.02 20.96
N ILE A 93 -11.47 5.14 22.12
CA ILE A 93 -12.00 6.41 22.60
C ILE A 93 -10.97 7.04 23.53
N ALA A 94 -10.54 8.26 23.21
CA ALA A 94 -9.64 9.02 24.08
C ALA A 94 -10.36 9.57 25.31
N GLU A 95 -9.60 10.03 26.31
CA GLU A 95 -10.15 10.58 27.56
C GLU A 95 -11.10 11.76 27.34
N ASN A 96 -10.92 12.52 26.27
CA ASN A 96 -11.79 13.63 25.88
C ASN A 96 -13.07 13.20 25.15
N GLY A 97 -13.31 11.89 24.99
CA GLY A 97 -14.47 11.32 24.30
C GLY A 97 -14.32 11.20 22.78
N ASN A 98 -13.24 11.71 22.18
CA ASN A 98 -13.06 11.63 20.74
C ASN A 98 -12.55 10.24 20.33
N PRO A 99 -13.04 9.69 19.21
CA PRO A 99 -12.46 8.51 18.60
C PRO A 99 -11.07 8.79 18.03
N VAL A 100 -10.18 7.83 18.24
CA VAL A 100 -8.81 7.82 17.74
C VAL A 100 -8.57 6.51 17.00
N ILE A 101 -8.24 6.62 15.72
CA ILE A 101 -7.86 5.49 14.89
C ILE A 101 -6.56 4.90 15.46
N LYS A 102 -6.57 3.60 15.76
CA LYS A 102 -5.43 2.86 16.35
C LYS A 102 -4.20 2.85 15.44
N TYR A 103 -4.43 2.86 14.13
CA TYR A 103 -3.40 2.79 13.09
C TYR A 103 -2.93 4.19 12.70
N THR A 104 -1.70 4.34 12.23
CA THR A 104 -1.20 5.64 11.75
C THR A 104 -1.66 5.92 10.31
N SER A 105 -1.64 7.20 9.92
CA SER A 105 -2.14 7.66 8.61
C SER A 105 -1.20 7.40 7.43
N GLY A 106 0.03 6.94 7.68
CA GLY A 106 1.06 6.84 6.63
C GLY A 106 0.68 5.90 5.48
N VAL A 107 -0.01 4.79 5.76
CA VAL A 107 -0.49 3.86 4.72
C VAL A 107 -1.59 4.53 3.90
N GLY A 108 -2.53 5.22 4.55
CA GLY A 108 -3.55 6.02 3.88
C GLY A 108 -2.92 7.03 2.92
N LEU A 109 -1.90 7.76 3.36
CA LEU A 109 -1.18 8.72 2.52
C LEU A 109 -0.58 8.06 1.27
N MET A 110 0.05 6.89 1.41
CA MET A 110 0.61 6.13 0.28
C MET A 110 -0.48 5.64 -0.71
N MET A 111 -1.69 5.39 -0.22
CA MET A 111 -2.82 4.96 -1.04
C MET A 111 -3.65 6.13 -1.59
N SER A 112 -3.42 7.36 -1.11
CA SER A 112 -4.20 8.54 -1.48
C SER A 112 -4.28 8.81 -3.00
N PRO A 113 -3.24 8.61 -3.83
CA PRO A 113 -3.38 8.85 -5.27
C PRO A 113 -4.40 7.89 -5.92
N PHE A 114 -4.40 6.63 -5.49
CA PHE A 114 -5.31 5.60 -5.98
C PHE A 114 -6.73 5.80 -5.46
N PHE A 115 -6.87 6.29 -4.23
CA PHE A 115 -8.16 6.71 -3.68
C PHE A 115 -8.75 7.89 -4.45
N LEU A 116 -7.96 8.92 -4.76
CA LEU A 116 -8.42 10.08 -5.53
C LEU A 116 -8.83 9.69 -6.96
N ILE A 117 -8.08 8.80 -7.61
CA ILE A 117 -8.48 8.22 -8.91
C ILE A 117 -9.83 7.50 -8.77
N SER A 118 -10.00 6.69 -7.72
CA SER A 118 -11.25 5.95 -7.47
C SER A 118 -12.42 6.88 -7.18
N HIS A 119 -12.17 7.97 -6.45
CA HIS A 119 -13.16 8.98 -6.15
C HIS A 119 -13.61 9.69 -7.43
N PHE A 120 -12.66 10.15 -8.25
CA PHE A 120 -12.94 10.75 -9.54
C PHE A 120 -13.73 9.80 -10.46
N LEU A 121 -13.32 8.53 -10.53
CA LEU A 121 -14.03 7.50 -11.30
C LEU A 121 -15.47 7.30 -10.80
N SER A 122 -15.69 7.33 -9.49
CA SER A 122 -17.04 7.20 -8.91
C SER A 122 -17.94 8.37 -9.36
N LEU A 123 -17.42 9.60 -9.32
CA LEU A 123 -18.15 10.79 -9.75
C LEU A 123 -18.55 10.74 -11.23
N ILE A 124 -17.63 10.38 -12.14
CA ILE A 124 -17.93 10.36 -13.58
C ILE A 124 -18.80 9.17 -13.99
N THR A 125 -18.82 8.10 -13.22
CA THR A 125 -19.66 6.92 -13.49
C THR A 125 -21.03 6.99 -12.82
N GLY A 126 -21.29 8.05 -12.05
CA GLY A 126 -22.53 8.22 -11.29
C GLY A 126 -22.70 7.22 -10.15
N LYS A 127 -21.63 6.52 -9.75
CA LYS A 127 -21.64 5.65 -8.57
C LYS A 127 -21.51 6.48 -7.31
N GLU A 128 -21.97 5.93 -6.19
CA GLU A 128 -21.85 6.58 -4.90
C GLU A 128 -20.38 6.85 -4.54
N ALA A 129 -20.07 8.12 -4.30
CA ALA A 129 -18.71 8.59 -4.04
C ALA A 129 -18.45 8.75 -2.53
N ASN A 130 -18.78 7.72 -1.75
CA ASN A 130 -18.69 7.71 -0.28
C ASN A 130 -17.38 7.15 0.29
N GLY A 131 -16.48 6.65 -0.58
CA GLY A 131 -15.23 6.00 -0.18
C GLY A 131 -15.33 4.49 0.04
N PHE A 132 -16.48 3.85 -0.12
CA PHE A 132 -16.66 2.43 0.24
C PHE A 132 -17.33 1.58 -0.84
N THR A 133 -17.57 2.12 -2.02
CA THR A 133 -18.00 1.32 -3.17
C THR A 133 -16.85 0.50 -3.75
N ASN A 134 -17.19 -0.55 -4.52
CA ASN A 134 -16.20 -1.46 -5.12
C ASN A 134 -15.12 -0.76 -5.95
N ILE A 135 -15.38 0.43 -6.52
CA ILE A 135 -14.35 1.19 -7.26
C ILE A 135 -13.18 1.55 -6.33
N TYR A 136 -13.45 1.93 -5.08
CA TYR A 136 -12.41 2.26 -4.11
C TYR A 136 -11.60 1.05 -3.67
N TRP A 137 -12.24 -0.11 -3.55
CA TRP A 137 -11.56 -1.35 -3.14
C TRP A 137 -10.61 -1.83 -4.23
N ILE A 138 -11.06 -1.78 -5.49
CA ILE A 138 -10.22 -2.04 -6.66
C ILE A 138 -9.06 -1.03 -6.69
N GLY A 139 -9.34 0.26 -6.49
CA GLY A 139 -8.31 1.29 -6.43
C GLY A 139 -7.25 1.02 -5.36
N HIS A 140 -7.66 0.61 -4.17
CA HIS A 140 -6.74 0.24 -3.09
C HIS A 140 -5.80 -0.90 -3.51
N TYR A 141 -6.34 -1.99 -4.09
CA TYR A 141 -5.51 -3.09 -4.59
C TYR A 141 -4.59 -2.69 -5.75
N MET A 142 -5.06 -1.82 -6.65
CA MET A 142 -4.21 -1.26 -7.70
C MET A 142 -3.03 -0.48 -7.10
N GLY A 143 -3.27 0.25 -6.00
CA GLY A 143 -2.23 0.91 -5.22
C GLY A 143 -1.22 -0.06 -4.61
N LEU A 144 -1.69 -1.13 -3.96
CA LEU A 144 -0.82 -2.17 -3.39
C LEU A 144 0.07 -2.81 -4.45
N VAL A 145 -0.52 -3.24 -5.57
CA VAL A 145 0.21 -3.85 -6.68
C VAL A 145 1.23 -2.87 -7.24
N PHE A 146 0.86 -1.60 -7.43
CA PHE A 146 1.79 -0.58 -7.90
C PHE A 146 3.00 -0.44 -6.98
N TRP A 147 2.78 -0.30 -5.67
CA TRP A 147 3.87 -0.13 -4.71
C TRP A 147 4.78 -1.37 -4.72
N VAL A 148 4.23 -2.58 -4.63
CA VAL A 148 5.01 -3.83 -4.70
C VAL A 148 5.86 -3.91 -5.97
N LEU A 149 5.29 -3.58 -7.14
CA LEU A 149 6.02 -3.58 -8.40
C LEU A 149 7.14 -2.52 -8.43
N LEU A 150 6.89 -1.33 -7.86
CA LEU A 150 7.92 -0.30 -7.72
C LEU A 150 9.07 -0.76 -6.82
N GLY A 151 8.76 -1.40 -5.69
CA GLY A 151 9.76 -1.97 -4.78
C GLY A 151 10.60 -3.05 -5.48
N ILE A 152 9.96 -4.00 -6.17
CA ILE A 152 10.63 -5.06 -6.93
C ILE A 152 11.52 -4.46 -8.03
N PHE A 153 11.03 -3.47 -8.76
CA PHE A 153 11.81 -2.81 -9.80
C PHE A 153 13.09 -2.16 -9.24
N LEU A 154 12.98 -1.42 -8.14
CA LEU A 154 14.12 -0.77 -7.50
C LEU A 154 15.09 -1.80 -6.90
N LEU A 155 14.56 -2.87 -6.33
CA LEU A 155 15.36 -3.99 -5.82
C LEU A 155 16.16 -4.65 -6.95
N ILE A 156 15.55 -4.95 -8.10
CA ILE A 156 16.27 -5.50 -9.26
C ILE A 156 17.36 -4.53 -9.70
N ARG A 157 17.06 -3.23 -9.79
CA ARG A 157 18.04 -2.20 -10.17
C ARG A 157 19.20 -2.08 -9.18
N LEU A 158 18.96 -2.30 -7.90
CA LEU A 158 19.99 -2.34 -6.87
C LEU A 158 20.85 -3.61 -7.02
N LEU A 159 20.23 -4.79 -7.07
CA LEU A 159 20.92 -6.08 -7.19
C LEU A 159 21.78 -6.17 -8.45
N ARG A 160 21.31 -5.62 -9.57
CA ARG A 160 22.02 -5.56 -10.86
C ARG A 160 23.36 -4.81 -10.83
N ARG A 161 23.65 -4.08 -9.76
CA ARG A 161 24.95 -3.41 -9.55
C ARG A 161 26.02 -4.37 -9.03
N TYR A 162 25.60 -5.50 -8.44
CA TYR A 162 26.46 -6.45 -7.75
C TYR A 162 26.35 -7.87 -8.33
N PHE A 163 25.23 -8.20 -8.95
CA PHE A 163 24.90 -9.54 -9.44
C PHE A 163 24.35 -9.52 -10.87
N ASP A 164 24.38 -10.67 -11.53
CA ASP A 164 23.82 -10.86 -12.86
C ASP A 164 22.27 -10.79 -12.87
N LEU A 165 21.68 -10.80 -14.07
CA LEU A 165 20.22 -10.69 -14.23
C LEU A 165 19.48 -11.81 -13.51
N SER A 166 19.93 -13.04 -13.69
CA SER A 166 19.20 -14.22 -13.23
C SER A 166 19.16 -14.22 -11.72
N THR A 167 20.30 -13.93 -11.07
CA THR A 167 20.36 -13.77 -9.62
C THR A 167 19.42 -12.67 -9.13
N ALA A 168 19.37 -11.51 -9.79
CA ALA A 168 18.48 -10.42 -9.39
C ALA A 168 16.99 -10.83 -9.52
N LEU A 169 16.59 -11.45 -10.62
CA LEU A 169 15.21 -11.88 -10.87
C LEU A 169 14.77 -12.99 -9.92
N VAL A 170 15.62 -14.01 -9.71
CA VAL A 170 15.35 -15.11 -8.77
C VAL A 170 15.23 -14.58 -7.35
N THR A 171 16.13 -13.68 -6.93
CA THR A 171 16.09 -13.09 -5.58
C THR A 171 14.81 -12.27 -5.39
N SER A 172 14.43 -11.42 -6.35
CA SER A 172 13.18 -10.66 -6.26
C SER A 172 11.93 -11.55 -6.27
N THR A 173 11.95 -12.64 -7.02
CA THR A 173 10.87 -13.64 -7.02
C THR A 173 10.78 -14.36 -5.67
N ALA A 174 11.94 -14.75 -5.10
CA ALA A 174 12.01 -15.39 -3.79
C ALA A 174 11.51 -14.44 -2.69
N ILE A 175 11.86 -13.15 -2.73
CA ILE A 175 11.32 -12.18 -1.76
C ILE A 175 9.80 -12.07 -1.88
N LEU A 176 9.24 -12.08 -3.09
CA LEU A 176 7.79 -12.04 -3.27
C LEU A 176 7.10 -13.30 -2.73
N LEU A 177 7.57 -14.49 -3.12
CA LEU A 177 6.86 -15.75 -2.91
C LEU A 177 7.28 -16.54 -1.67
N ALA A 178 8.54 -16.43 -1.25
CA ALA A 178 9.09 -17.16 -0.11
C ALA A 178 9.08 -16.33 1.20
N THR A 179 8.51 -15.12 1.17
CA THR A 179 8.21 -14.32 2.36
C THR A 179 6.71 -14.05 2.46
N ASN A 180 6.29 -13.31 3.48
CA ASN A 180 4.90 -12.89 3.63
C ASN A 180 4.48 -11.74 2.67
N LEU A 181 5.37 -11.26 1.80
CA LEU A 181 5.05 -10.15 0.90
C LEU A 181 3.85 -10.47 -0.01
N PHE A 182 3.80 -11.66 -0.61
CA PHE A 182 2.66 -12.08 -1.41
C PHE A 182 1.36 -12.10 -0.58
N TYR A 183 1.40 -12.72 0.61
CA TYR A 183 0.24 -12.80 1.51
C TYR A 183 -0.29 -11.40 1.86
N PHE A 184 0.58 -10.48 2.25
CA PHE A 184 0.19 -9.10 2.60
C PHE A 184 -0.13 -8.20 1.40
N SER A 185 0.10 -8.67 0.18
CA SER A 185 -0.26 -7.93 -1.04
C SER A 185 -1.57 -8.40 -1.65
N VAL A 186 -1.98 -9.63 -1.35
CA VAL A 186 -3.14 -10.30 -1.96
C VAL A 186 -4.26 -10.54 -0.96
N TYR A 187 -3.96 -11.23 0.15
CA TYR A 187 -4.96 -11.75 1.07
C TYR A 187 -5.27 -10.84 2.24
N ASN A 188 -4.22 -10.28 2.85
CA ASN A 188 -4.39 -9.45 4.02
C ASN A 188 -3.55 -8.17 3.89
N PRO A 189 -3.99 -7.21 3.05
CA PRO A 189 -3.38 -5.90 2.92
C PRO A 189 -3.11 -5.22 4.25
N MET A 190 -1.83 -4.95 4.49
CA MET A 190 -1.36 -4.24 5.66
C MET A 190 -0.30 -3.22 5.22
N ALA A 191 0.36 -2.58 6.18
CA ALA A 191 1.48 -1.67 5.96
C ALA A 191 2.67 -2.28 5.18
N HIS A 192 2.77 -3.60 5.04
CA HIS A 192 3.94 -4.30 4.50
C HIS A 192 4.26 -3.96 3.02
N ALA A 193 3.26 -3.89 2.14
CA ALA A 193 3.46 -3.56 0.73
C ALA A 193 4.07 -2.15 0.52
N PRO A 194 3.48 -1.06 1.08
CA PRO A 194 4.10 0.25 0.97
C PRO A 194 5.46 0.32 1.70
N LEU A 195 5.62 -0.33 2.86
CA LEU A 195 6.91 -0.36 3.57
C LEU A 195 8.01 -1.02 2.76
N PHE A 196 7.76 -2.19 2.17
CA PHE A 196 8.71 -2.87 1.30
C PHE A 196 9.23 -1.93 0.20
N SER A 197 8.32 -1.18 -0.41
CA SER A 197 8.63 -0.22 -1.46
C SER A 197 9.46 0.95 -0.94
N LEU A 198 9.11 1.50 0.21
CA LEU A 198 9.85 2.58 0.85
C LEU A 198 11.25 2.15 1.28
N TYR A 199 11.44 0.94 1.79
CA TYR A 199 12.77 0.40 2.08
C TYR A 199 13.60 0.21 0.81
N CYS A 200 12.99 -0.25 -0.28
CA CYS A 200 13.67 -0.35 -1.57
C CYS A 200 14.07 1.04 -2.10
N ILE A 201 13.21 2.05 -1.97
CA ILE A 201 13.52 3.46 -2.30
C ILE A 201 14.69 3.93 -1.45
N LEU A 202 14.61 3.78 -0.13
CA LEU A 202 15.63 4.21 0.81
C LEU A 202 17.00 3.63 0.45
N ILE A 203 17.10 2.31 0.33
CA ILE A 203 18.38 1.64 0.07
C ILE A 203 18.90 1.96 -1.34
N TYR A 204 18.02 1.96 -2.35
CA TYR A 204 18.42 2.26 -3.73
C TYR A 204 18.97 3.68 -3.86
N PHE A 205 18.30 4.68 -3.28
CA PHE A 205 18.75 6.06 -3.35
C PHE A 205 19.91 6.35 -2.39
N SER A 206 20.03 5.65 -1.27
CA SER A 206 21.25 5.69 -0.45
C SER A 206 22.47 5.22 -1.23
N ASP A 207 22.39 4.08 -1.92
CA ASP A 207 23.49 3.58 -2.76
C ASP A 207 23.84 4.57 -3.90
N GLN A 208 22.82 5.21 -4.50
CA GLN A 208 23.06 6.29 -5.48
C GLN A 208 23.74 7.51 -4.87
N PHE A 209 23.30 7.94 -3.70
CA PHE A 209 23.81 9.14 -3.04
C PHE A 209 25.27 8.97 -2.63
N TYR A 210 25.66 7.82 -2.09
CA TYR A 210 27.06 7.54 -1.74
C TYR A 210 27.99 7.50 -2.96
N LYS A 211 27.48 7.08 -4.13
CA LYS A 211 28.26 7.05 -5.39
C LYS A 211 28.36 8.43 -6.03
N LYS A 212 27.26 9.18 -6.04
CA LYS A 212 27.18 10.52 -6.62
C LYS A 212 26.17 11.36 -5.82
N PRO A 213 26.64 12.14 -4.83
CA PRO A 213 25.77 12.99 -4.04
C PRO A 213 24.98 13.96 -4.91
N ALA A 214 23.67 14.03 -4.71
CA ALA A 214 22.76 14.91 -5.42
C ALA A 214 21.49 15.17 -4.60
N TYR A 215 20.79 16.26 -4.92
CA TYR A 215 19.58 16.67 -4.20
C TYR A 215 18.45 15.64 -4.30
N LEU A 216 18.20 15.08 -5.49
CA LEU A 216 17.08 14.15 -5.70
C LEU A 216 17.21 12.88 -4.83
N PRO A 217 18.33 12.13 -4.82
CA PRO A 217 18.52 11.02 -3.89
C PRO A 217 18.37 11.43 -2.43
N ALA A 218 18.92 12.58 -2.01
CA ALA A 218 18.80 13.06 -0.63
C ALA A 218 17.34 13.31 -0.22
N ILE A 219 16.55 13.95 -1.09
CA ILE A 219 15.11 14.19 -0.88
C ILE A 219 14.37 12.85 -0.79
N LEU A 220 14.65 11.89 -1.69
CA LEU A 220 13.98 10.60 -1.69
C LEU A 220 14.36 9.72 -0.49
N ILE A 221 15.59 9.81 0.01
CA ILE A 221 16.02 9.20 1.27
C ILE A 221 15.24 9.81 2.44
N GLY A 222 15.22 11.14 2.57
CA GLY A 222 14.51 11.82 3.65
C GLY A 222 13.00 11.55 3.63
N ALA A 223 12.38 11.63 2.45
CA ALA A 223 10.96 11.36 2.28
C ALA A 223 10.61 9.90 2.60
N SER A 224 11.40 8.93 2.12
CA SER A 224 11.15 7.52 2.43
C SER A 224 11.35 7.21 3.91
N ALA A 225 12.41 7.72 4.55
CA ALA A 225 12.62 7.57 5.97
C ALA A 225 11.47 8.18 6.79
N GLY A 226 11.03 9.40 6.47
CA GLY A 226 9.91 10.05 7.14
C GLY A 226 8.60 9.28 6.98
N LEU A 227 8.31 8.78 5.78
CA LEU A 227 7.12 7.96 5.52
C LEU A 227 7.18 6.59 6.22
N ILE A 228 8.36 5.97 6.31
CA ILE A 228 8.54 4.72 7.09
C ILE A 228 8.18 4.97 8.56
N THR A 229 8.72 6.04 9.16
CA THR A 229 8.41 6.42 10.54
C THR A 229 6.93 6.74 10.73
N MET A 230 6.30 7.42 9.76
CA MET A 230 4.86 7.72 9.82
C MET A 230 4.02 6.44 9.73
N ILE A 231 4.41 5.46 8.92
CA ILE A 231 3.68 4.19 8.77
C ILE A 231 3.88 3.27 9.98
N ARG A 232 5.09 3.21 10.52
CA ARG A 232 5.42 2.42 11.71
C ARG A 232 6.42 3.21 12.57
N PRO A 233 5.93 3.97 13.57
CA PRO A 233 6.82 4.61 14.53
C PRO A 233 7.53 3.51 15.33
N VAL A 234 8.85 3.58 15.34
CA VAL A 234 9.76 2.75 16.14
C VAL A 234 10.07 3.41 17.46
#